data_AF-A0A348P1V0-F1
#
_entry.id   AF-A0A348P1V0-F1
#
_cell.length_a   1.000
_cell.length_b   1.000
_cell.length_c   1.000
_cell.angle_alpha   90.00
_cell.angle_beta   90.00
_cell.angle_gamma   90.00
#
_symmetry.space_group_name_H-M   'P 1'
#
loop_
_entity.id
_entity.type
_entity.pdbx_description
1 polymer ?
#
loop_
_entity_poly.entity_id
_entity_poly.type
_entity_poly.pdbx_seq_one_letter_code
_entity_poly.pdbx_strand_id
1 'polypeptide(L)'
;MAKYEFMNNFRSVTADEFRQMGVKFFANECGSQKRYLVYWSPKEDFANFGIGHFIWLKSGSRLPFVEQFPELIAFYLEKNEPVPEFISRHKFTGCPWNNRDELDGDPVKDMIIDWLASTTYIQAGFIIFKAMDSINEILELNPHIITAVKELSKTPQGRFAVVDYLNFKGTGLDPAERLKGEGWGLLHVLEGMKLPDLDSFVTSAKEVLTRRVNNYTDERNDLSFLDGWIKRVEGYR
;
A
#
# COMPACT_ATOMS: atom_id res chain seq x y z
N MET A 1 -21.23 15.63 -8.48
CA MET A 1 -21.49 15.66 -7.02
C MET A 1 -20.85 14.48 -6.30
N ALA A 2 -21.07 13.22 -6.71
CA ALA A 2 -20.49 12.04 -6.04
C ALA A 2 -18.95 12.01 -5.95
N LYS A 3 -18.23 12.47 -7.00
CA LYS A 3 -16.75 12.60 -6.99
C LYS A 3 -16.23 13.53 -5.87
N TYR A 4 -16.99 14.56 -5.51
CA TYR A 4 -16.61 15.47 -4.42
C TYR A 4 -16.92 14.89 -3.05
N GLU A 5 -17.94 14.02 -2.96
CA GLU A 5 -18.42 13.45 -1.70
C GLU A 5 -17.43 12.44 -1.11
N PHE A 6 -16.88 11.52 -1.93
CA PHE A 6 -15.87 10.58 -1.43
C PHE A 6 -14.59 11.31 -1.00
N MET A 7 -14.14 12.30 -1.79
CA MET A 7 -12.96 13.11 -1.43
C MET A 7 -13.16 13.84 -0.11
N ASN A 8 -14.38 14.35 0.14
CA ASN A 8 -14.71 14.97 1.42
C ASN A 8 -14.69 13.95 2.57
N ASN A 9 -15.14 12.72 2.34
CA ASN A 9 -15.09 11.66 3.36
C ASN A 9 -13.65 11.23 3.71
N PHE A 10 -12.73 11.18 2.74
CA PHE A 10 -11.32 10.92 3.02
C PHE A 10 -10.60 12.13 3.63
N ARG A 11 -11.05 13.36 3.33
CA ARG A 11 -10.54 14.58 3.98
C ARG A 11 -11.09 14.78 5.40
N SER A 12 -12.21 14.15 5.74
CA SER A 12 -12.83 14.25 7.08
C SER A 12 -12.36 13.17 8.05
N VAL A 13 -11.37 12.36 7.66
CA VAL A 13 -10.71 11.39 8.55
C VAL A 13 -10.23 12.11 9.80
N THR A 14 -10.74 11.65 10.95
CA THR A 14 -10.40 12.27 12.24
C THR A 14 -8.96 11.94 12.63
N ALA A 15 -8.38 12.74 13.52
CA ALA A 15 -7.03 12.45 14.05
C ALA A 15 -6.95 11.08 14.73
N ASP A 16 -8.04 10.58 15.32
CA ASP A 16 -8.06 9.26 15.94
C ASP A 16 -8.11 8.14 14.91
N GLU A 17 -9.00 8.25 13.94
CA GLU A 17 -9.08 7.31 12.81
C GLU A 17 -7.74 7.23 12.07
N PHE A 18 -7.11 8.37 11.81
CA PHE A 18 -5.80 8.45 11.19
C PHE A 18 -4.72 7.66 11.95
N ARG A 19 -4.66 7.82 13.28
CA ARG A 19 -3.74 7.05 14.14
C ARG A 19 -4.05 5.55 14.09
N GLN A 20 -5.33 5.19 14.13
CA GLN A 20 -5.75 3.78 14.04
C GLN A 20 -5.34 3.16 12.70
N MET A 21 -5.50 3.89 11.59
CA MET A 21 -5.02 3.45 10.26
C MET A 21 -3.52 3.20 10.27
N GLY A 22 -2.72 4.12 10.83
CA GLY A 22 -1.26 3.95 10.95
C GLY A 22 -0.86 2.70 11.74
N VAL A 23 -1.54 2.42 12.87
CA VAL A 23 -1.33 1.19 13.65
C VAL A 23 -1.65 -0.06 12.83
N LYS A 24 -2.76 -0.03 12.08
CA LYS A 24 -3.16 -1.16 11.23
C LYS A 24 -2.23 -1.37 10.05
N PHE A 25 -1.74 -0.32 9.38
CA PHE A 25 -0.72 -0.44 8.33
C PHE A 25 0.56 -1.07 8.89
N PHE A 26 1.02 -0.61 10.04
CA PHE A 26 2.19 -1.20 10.70
C PHE A 26 1.99 -2.68 11.08
N ALA A 27 0.78 -3.05 11.51
CA ALA A 27 0.43 -4.45 11.78
C ALA A 27 0.40 -5.30 10.50
N ASN A 28 -0.20 -4.77 9.44
CA ASN A 28 -0.40 -5.50 8.18
C ASN A 28 0.90 -5.68 7.40
N GLU A 29 1.74 -4.64 7.33
CA GLU A 29 2.99 -4.68 6.57
C GLU A 29 4.12 -5.27 7.42
N CYS A 30 4.33 -4.75 8.62
CA CYS A 30 5.50 -5.09 9.44
C CYS A 30 5.20 -6.08 10.57
N GLY A 31 3.98 -6.64 10.66
CA GLY A 31 3.59 -7.50 11.78
C GLY A 31 3.70 -6.82 13.16
N SER A 32 3.61 -5.48 13.19
CA SER A 32 3.87 -4.63 14.37
C SER A 32 5.29 -4.77 14.95
N GLN A 33 6.26 -5.23 14.15
CA GLN A 33 7.64 -5.41 14.60
C GLN A 33 8.53 -4.37 13.95
N LYS A 34 9.11 -3.51 14.79
CA LYS A 34 9.92 -2.35 14.39
C LYS A 34 11.06 -2.71 13.42
N ARG A 35 11.68 -3.89 13.58
CA ARG A 35 12.73 -4.39 12.69
C ARG A 35 12.30 -4.60 11.23
N TYR A 36 11.01 -4.71 10.96
CA TYR A 36 10.47 -4.84 9.59
C TYR A 36 10.08 -3.49 8.96
N LEU A 37 10.29 -2.37 9.66
CA LEU A 37 10.19 -1.04 9.04
C LEU A 37 11.29 -0.81 8.00
N VAL A 38 12.36 -1.59 8.02
CA VAL A 38 13.36 -1.64 6.95
C VAL A 38 13.67 -3.10 6.69
N TYR A 39 13.16 -3.61 5.57
CA TYR A 39 13.22 -5.04 5.25
C TYR A 39 13.51 -5.27 3.78
N TRP A 40 14.50 -6.13 3.52
CA TRP A 40 14.81 -6.61 2.18
C TRP A 40 14.57 -8.12 2.16
N SER A 41 13.54 -8.55 1.43
CA SER A 41 13.20 -9.97 1.31
C SER A 41 14.31 -10.73 0.55
N PRO A 42 14.72 -11.94 0.97
CA PRO A 42 15.66 -12.77 0.20
C PRO A 42 15.17 -13.12 -1.20
N LYS A 43 13.87 -12.95 -1.46
CA LYS A 43 13.21 -13.27 -2.73
C LYS A 43 13.03 -12.03 -3.64
N GLU A 44 13.47 -10.85 -3.21
CA GLU A 44 13.25 -9.57 -3.90
C GLU A 44 14.58 -8.85 -4.17
N ASP A 45 14.61 -8.04 -5.21
CA ASP A 45 15.79 -7.24 -5.60
C ASP A 45 15.63 -5.75 -5.24
N PHE A 46 14.82 -5.48 -4.20
CA PHE A 46 14.52 -4.16 -3.67
C PHE A 46 14.26 -4.22 -2.16
N ALA A 47 14.40 -3.07 -1.51
CA ALA A 47 14.13 -2.92 -0.08
C ALA A 47 12.82 -2.19 0.16
N ASN A 48 12.11 -2.60 1.20
CA ASN A 48 10.86 -2.01 1.67
C ASN A 48 11.10 -1.19 2.93
N PHE A 49 10.52 0.01 2.98
CA PHE A 49 10.68 0.94 4.08
C PHE A 49 9.32 1.36 4.65
N GLY A 50 9.26 1.60 5.95
CA GLY A 50 8.11 2.18 6.64
C GLY A 50 6.88 1.27 6.73
N ILE A 51 5.82 1.82 7.32
CA ILE A 51 4.57 1.10 7.62
C ILE A 51 3.73 0.80 6.38
N GLY A 52 4.08 1.35 5.22
CA GLY A 52 3.45 1.07 3.94
C GLY A 52 4.25 0.10 3.05
N HIS A 53 5.42 -0.37 3.51
CA HIS A 53 6.40 -1.08 2.68
C HIS A 53 6.72 -0.34 1.38
N PHE A 54 7.11 0.92 1.53
CA PHE A 54 7.47 1.79 0.43
C PHE A 54 8.73 1.26 -0.24
N ILE A 55 8.60 0.87 -1.50
CA ILE A 55 9.69 0.30 -2.28
C ILE A 55 10.75 1.38 -2.53
N TRP A 56 12.01 1.03 -2.28
CA TRP A 56 13.18 1.78 -2.71
C TRP A 56 14.04 0.90 -3.61
N LEU A 57 14.11 1.25 -4.90
CA LEU A 57 14.89 0.52 -5.89
C LEU A 57 16.34 0.99 -5.88
N LYS A 58 17.23 0.08 -6.25
CA LYS A 58 18.64 0.39 -6.51
C LYS A 58 18.79 1.35 -7.67
N SER A 59 19.86 2.13 -7.65
CA SER A 59 20.24 2.98 -8.77
C SER A 59 20.34 2.16 -10.07
N GLY A 60 19.68 2.64 -11.14
CA GLY A 60 19.69 1.98 -12.45
C GLY A 60 18.85 0.70 -12.54
N SER A 61 18.04 0.37 -11.52
CA SER A 61 17.09 -0.74 -11.59
C SER A 61 16.12 -0.59 -12.76
N ARG A 62 15.78 -1.71 -13.41
CA ARG A 62 14.79 -1.80 -14.49
C ARG A 62 13.59 -2.66 -14.11
N LEU A 63 13.40 -2.88 -12.81
CA LEU A 63 12.26 -3.64 -12.33
C LEU A 63 10.96 -2.88 -12.65
N PRO A 64 9.87 -3.58 -12.99
CA PRO A 64 8.60 -2.96 -13.33
C PRO A 64 7.82 -2.48 -12.09
N PHE A 65 8.49 -2.23 -10.96
CA PHE A 65 7.85 -1.79 -9.72
C PHE A 65 7.85 -0.26 -9.61
N VAL A 66 6.80 0.29 -9.02
CA VAL A 66 6.69 1.72 -8.74
C VAL A 66 7.40 2.03 -7.42
N GLU A 67 8.40 2.90 -7.46
CA GLU A 67 9.06 3.41 -6.26
C GLU A 67 8.14 4.34 -5.47
N GLN A 68 8.02 4.07 -4.17
CA GLN A 68 7.20 4.88 -3.27
C GLN A 68 8.04 5.59 -2.21
N PHE A 69 9.22 5.08 -1.87
CA PHE A 69 10.03 5.68 -0.81
C PHE A 69 10.55 7.07 -1.19
N PRO A 70 11.06 7.34 -2.41
CA PRO A 70 11.42 8.70 -2.82
C PRO A 70 10.23 9.68 -2.79
N GLU A 71 9.03 9.23 -3.17
CA GLU A 71 7.81 10.03 -3.09
C GLU A 71 7.44 10.36 -1.64
N LEU A 72 7.57 9.38 -0.73
CA LEU A 72 7.42 9.62 0.70
C LEU A 72 8.40 10.69 1.18
N ILE A 73 9.68 10.65 0.77
CA ILE A 73 10.66 11.68 1.15
C ILE A 73 10.23 13.06 0.64
N ALA A 74 9.72 13.16 -0.59
CA ALA A 74 9.17 14.42 -1.09
C ALA A 74 8.00 14.92 -0.21
N PHE A 75 7.14 14.01 0.25
CA PHE A 75 6.05 14.33 1.16
C PHE A 75 6.53 14.83 2.54
N TYR A 76 7.58 14.24 3.13
CA TYR A 76 8.22 14.78 4.35
C TYR A 76 8.67 16.23 4.16
N LEU A 77 9.36 16.50 3.05
CA LEU A 77 9.90 17.82 2.75
C LEU A 77 8.77 18.86 2.53
N GLU A 78 7.69 18.48 1.86
CA GLU A 78 6.51 19.35 1.69
C GLU A 78 5.87 19.72 3.04
N LYS A 79 5.88 18.79 4.01
CA LYS A 79 5.36 19.04 5.37
C LYS A 79 6.35 19.73 6.29
N ASN A 80 7.54 20.12 5.81
CA ASN A 80 8.64 20.67 6.60
C ASN A 80 9.08 19.74 7.75
N GLU A 81 8.93 18.43 7.56
CA GLU A 81 9.35 17.42 8.53
C GLU A 81 10.83 17.04 8.31
N PRO A 82 11.61 16.83 9.38
CA PRO A 82 13.02 16.52 9.25
C PRO A 82 13.22 15.14 8.63
N VAL A 83 14.14 15.08 7.67
CA VAL A 83 14.60 13.84 7.03
C VAL A 83 16.05 13.60 7.45
N PRO A 84 16.43 12.39 7.88
CA PRO A 84 17.81 12.07 8.24
C PRO A 84 18.76 12.43 7.11
N GLU A 85 19.92 12.99 7.46
CA GLU A 85 20.88 13.48 6.47
C GLU A 85 21.28 12.39 5.47
N PHE A 86 21.48 11.16 5.94
CA PHE A 86 21.75 10.01 5.11
C PHE A 86 20.70 9.79 4.02
N ILE A 87 19.41 9.83 4.37
CA ILE A 87 18.31 9.67 3.40
C ILE A 87 18.28 10.87 2.44
N SER A 88 18.45 12.09 2.96
CA SER A 88 18.43 13.30 2.13
C SER A 88 19.53 13.30 1.06
N ARG A 89 20.71 12.74 1.34
CA ARG A 89 21.82 12.61 0.38
C ARG A 89 21.52 11.60 -0.74
N HIS A 90 20.74 10.55 -0.46
CA HIS A 90 20.51 9.44 -1.41
C HIS A 90 19.15 9.49 -2.13
N LYS A 91 18.28 10.44 -1.78
CA LYS A 91 16.90 10.52 -2.33
C LYS A 91 16.82 10.62 -3.87
N PHE A 92 17.86 11.08 -4.54
CA PHE A 92 17.92 11.19 -6.01
C PHE A 92 18.82 10.14 -6.67
N THR A 93 19.56 9.36 -5.90
CA THR A 93 20.51 8.37 -6.43
C THR A 93 19.97 6.94 -6.35
N GLY A 94 18.86 6.73 -5.64
CA GLY A 94 18.28 5.40 -5.39
C GLY A 94 18.80 4.76 -4.10
N CYS A 95 18.32 3.56 -3.80
CA CYS A 95 18.72 2.77 -2.65
C CYS A 95 20.24 2.54 -2.69
N PRO A 96 21.00 2.96 -1.65
CA PRO A 96 22.47 2.93 -1.69
C PRO A 96 23.05 1.53 -1.51
N TRP A 97 22.27 0.58 -0.99
CA TRP A 97 22.70 -0.80 -0.81
C TRP A 97 22.35 -1.65 -2.03
N ASN A 98 23.27 -2.51 -2.45
CA ASN A 98 23.10 -3.36 -3.63
C ASN A 98 22.36 -4.67 -3.34
N ASN A 99 22.31 -5.06 -2.06
CA ASN A 99 21.71 -6.29 -1.59
C ASN A 99 21.37 -6.19 -0.11
N ARG A 100 20.68 -7.23 0.38
CA ARG A 100 20.28 -7.36 1.77
C ARG A 100 21.45 -7.33 2.75
N ASP A 101 22.56 -8.02 2.47
CA ASP A 101 23.67 -8.15 3.42
C ASP A 101 24.35 -6.80 3.67
N GLU A 102 24.49 -5.98 2.62
CA GLU A 102 24.97 -4.60 2.74
C GLU A 102 24.02 -3.76 3.60
N LEU A 103 22.70 -3.87 3.41
CA LEU A 103 21.71 -3.16 4.22
C LEU A 103 21.71 -3.63 5.68
N ASP A 104 21.72 -4.94 5.91
CA ASP A 104 21.67 -5.55 7.24
C ASP A 104 22.98 -5.31 8.03
N GLY A 105 24.11 -5.12 7.34
CA GLY A 105 25.41 -4.83 7.95
C GLY A 105 25.69 -3.34 8.21
N ASP A 106 24.88 -2.43 7.68
CA ASP A 106 25.09 -0.98 7.82
C ASP A 106 24.44 -0.43 9.10
N PRO A 107 25.21 0.14 10.05
CA PRO A 107 24.67 0.70 11.30
C PRO A 107 23.63 1.81 11.08
N VAL A 108 23.63 2.47 9.92
CA VAL A 108 22.64 3.52 9.62
C VAL A 108 21.22 2.96 9.52
N LYS A 109 21.06 1.65 9.29
CA LYS A 109 19.76 0.97 9.24
C LYS A 109 18.96 1.18 10.53
N ASP A 110 19.59 1.05 11.70
CA ASP A 110 18.90 1.20 12.99
C ASP A 110 18.42 2.64 13.19
N MET A 111 19.23 3.63 12.79
CA MET A 111 18.83 5.04 12.79
C MET A 111 17.62 5.29 11.88
N ILE A 112 17.57 4.67 10.70
CA ILE A 112 16.44 4.80 9.77
C ILE A 112 15.19 4.12 10.35
N ILE A 113 15.33 2.95 10.97
CA ILE A 113 14.23 2.24 11.65
C ILE A 113 13.66 3.11 12.78
N ASP A 114 14.52 3.74 13.59
CA ASP A 114 14.10 4.63 14.68
C ASP A 114 13.35 5.86 14.16
N TRP A 115 13.86 6.48 13.10
CA TRP A 115 13.21 7.60 12.43
C TRP A 115 11.84 7.22 11.84
N LEU A 116 11.75 6.09 11.13
CA LEU A 116 10.47 5.61 10.58
C LEU A 116 9.48 5.26 11.68
N ALA A 117 9.94 4.72 12.81
CA ALA A 117 9.08 4.40 13.93
C ALA A 117 8.50 5.67 14.61
N SER A 118 9.26 6.77 14.65
CA SER A 118 8.82 8.04 15.26
C SER A 118 7.92 8.88 14.34
N THR A 119 7.82 8.53 13.06
CA THR A 119 7.15 9.32 12.02
C THR A 119 6.04 8.54 11.31
N THR A 120 5.49 7.51 11.96
CA THR A 120 4.40 6.68 11.41
C THR A 120 3.17 7.48 11.02
N TYR A 121 2.90 8.60 11.70
CA TYR A 121 1.82 9.52 11.34
C TYR A 121 2.04 10.17 9.97
N ILE A 122 3.26 10.60 9.62
CA ILE A 122 3.56 11.15 8.29
C ILE A 122 3.37 10.08 7.22
N GLN A 123 3.84 8.85 7.50
CA GLN A 123 3.70 7.73 6.58
C GLN A 123 2.23 7.36 6.32
N ALA A 124 1.39 7.33 7.36
CA ALA A 124 -0.04 7.10 7.19
C ALA A 124 -0.70 8.20 6.34
N GLY A 125 -0.27 9.46 6.52
CA GLY A 125 -0.71 10.59 5.71
C GLY A 125 -0.35 10.46 4.25
N PHE A 126 0.88 10.01 3.97
CA PHE A 126 1.32 9.73 2.61
C PHE A 126 0.50 8.60 1.96
N ILE A 127 0.24 7.50 2.67
CA ILE A 127 -0.60 6.38 2.16
C ILE A 127 -2.00 6.88 1.78
N ILE A 128 -2.65 7.66 2.65
CA ILE A 128 -3.99 8.19 2.38
C ILE A 128 -3.96 9.20 1.22
N PHE A 129 -2.95 10.07 1.18
CA PHE A 129 -2.77 11.03 0.10
C PHE A 129 -2.66 10.34 -1.27
N LYS A 130 -1.76 9.35 -1.39
CA LYS A 130 -1.62 8.53 -2.61
C LYS A 130 -2.91 7.78 -2.94
N ALA A 131 -3.61 7.27 -1.92
CA ALA A 131 -4.84 6.54 -2.15
C ALA A 131 -5.94 7.42 -2.74
N MET A 132 -6.06 8.67 -2.31
CA MET A 132 -7.03 9.61 -2.87
C MET A 132 -6.78 9.87 -4.36
N ASP A 133 -5.52 10.06 -4.76
CA ASP A 133 -5.14 10.27 -6.15
C ASP A 133 -5.43 9.03 -7.02
N SER A 134 -5.03 7.85 -6.55
CA SER A 134 -5.29 6.58 -7.24
C SER A 134 -6.78 6.25 -7.34
N ILE A 135 -7.57 6.49 -6.30
CA ILE A 135 -9.03 6.29 -6.36
C ILE A 135 -9.65 7.24 -7.39
N ASN A 136 -9.17 8.49 -7.44
CA ASN A 136 -9.63 9.44 -8.45
C ASN A 136 -9.33 8.96 -9.88
N GLU A 137 -8.12 8.46 -10.13
CA GLU A 137 -7.73 7.89 -11.42
C GLU A 137 -8.61 6.68 -11.80
N ILE A 138 -8.82 5.74 -10.87
CA ILE A 138 -9.68 4.57 -11.11
C ILE A 138 -11.09 5.03 -11.50
N LEU A 139 -11.65 6.01 -10.79
CA LEU A 139 -13.00 6.54 -11.05
C LEU A 139 -13.11 7.30 -12.38
N GLU A 140 -12.06 8.01 -12.80
CA GLU A 140 -12.03 8.70 -14.09
C GLU A 140 -12.08 7.72 -15.25
N LEU A 141 -11.39 6.59 -15.13
CA LEU A 141 -11.37 5.53 -16.15
C LEU A 141 -12.57 4.57 -16.03
N ASN A 142 -13.14 4.41 -14.83
CA ASN A 142 -14.17 3.42 -14.51
C ASN A 142 -15.31 4.05 -13.70
N PRO A 143 -16.11 4.95 -14.28
CA PRO A 143 -17.12 5.71 -13.53
C PRO A 143 -18.24 4.82 -12.94
N HIS A 144 -18.42 3.58 -13.41
CA HIS A 144 -19.44 2.65 -12.90
C HIS A 144 -19.22 2.23 -11.44
N ILE A 145 -17.99 2.24 -10.95
CA ILE A 145 -17.67 1.84 -9.56
C ILE A 145 -17.91 2.96 -8.52
N ILE A 146 -18.35 4.15 -8.95
CA ILE A 146 -18.49 5.33 -8.07
C ILE A 146 -19.40 5.10 -6.87
N THR A 147 -20.47 4.32 -7.04
CA THR A 147 -21.40 4.01 -5.95
C THR A 147 -20.72 3.19 -4.86
N ALA A 148 -19.93 2.16 -5.22
CA ALA A 148 -19.21 1.34 -4.27
C ALA A 148 -18.20 2.17 -3.45
N VAL A 149 -17.38 2.98 -4.13
CA VAL A 149 -16.40 3.86 -3.46
C VAL A 149 -17.09 4.85 -2.54
N LYS A 150 -18.19 5.48 -3.01
CA LYS A 150 -18.93 6.44 -2.21
C LYS A 150 -19.47 5.80 -0.92
N GLU A 151 -20.17 4.68 -1.02
CA GLU A 151 -20.78 4.05 0.16
C GLU A 151 -19.72 3.54 1.15
N LEU A 152 -18.65 2.90 0.68
CA LEU A 152 -17.54 2.47 1.54
C LEU A 152 -16.89 3.66 2.24
N SER A 153 -16.72 4.79 1.56
CA SER A 153 -16.08 5.97 2.13
C SER A 153 -16.85 6.60 3.30
N LYS A 154 -18.14 6.27 3.50
CA LYS A 154 -18.94 6.84 4.59
C LYS A 154 -18.53 6.34 5.97
N THR A 155 -17.91 5.16 6.05
CA THR A 155 -17.53 4.53 7.33
C THR A 155 -16.01 4.49 7.50
N PRO A 156 -15.48 4.58 8.73
CA PRO A 156 -14.05 4.42 8.99
C PRO A 156 -13.49 3.08 8.46
N GLN A 157 -14.23 2.00 8.67
CA GLN A 157 -13.83 0.66 8.23
C GLN A 157 -13.78 0.55 6.70
N GLY A 158 -14.78 1.11 5.99
CA GLY A 158 -14.78 1.12 4.54
C GLY A 158 -13.67 2.00 3.94
N ARG A 159 -13.39 3.17 4.54
CA ARG A 159 -12.22 3.98 4.16
C ARG A 159 -10.92 3.22 4.35
N PHE A 160 -10.74 2.59 5.51
CA PHE A 160 -9.54 1.79 5.78
C PHE A 160 -9.41 0.62 4.79
N ALA A 161 -10.47 -0.13 4.54
CA ALA A 161 -10.45 -1.28 3.63
C ALA A 161 -10.03 -0.88 2.21
N VAL A 162 -10.57 0.22 1.67
CA VAL A 162 -10.22 0.72 0.34
C VAL A 162 -8.76 1.17 0.28
N VAL A 163 -8.29 1.93 1.27
CA VAL A 163 -6.92 2.46 1.31
C VAL A 163 -5.91 1.34 1.52
N ASP A 164 -6.17 0.42 2.46
CA ASP A 164 -5.30 -0.72 2.76
C ASP A 164 -5.22 -1.67 1.56
N TYR A 165 -6.35 -2.02 0.92
CA TYR A 165 -6.34 -2.90 -0.24
C TYR A 165 -5.57 -2.27 -1.42
N LEU A 166 -5.70 -0.95 -1.61
CA LEU A 166 -4.93 -0.23 -2.61
C LEU A 166 -3.43 -0.26 -2.31
N ASN A 167 -3.01 0.01 -1.06
CA ASN A 167 -1.60 -0.10 -0.65
C ASN A 167 -1.06 -1.53 -0.85
N PHE A 168 -1.92 -2.51 -0.58
CA PHE A 168 -1.59 -3.92 -0.60
C PHE A 168 -1.49 -4.52 -2.02
N LYS A 169 -2.43 -4.21 -2.92
CA LYS A 169 -2.57 -4.86 -4.24
C LYS A 169 -2.59 -3.91 -5.44
N GLY A 170 -2.50 -2.61 -5.21
CA GLY A 170 -2.48 -1.60 -6.27
C GLY A 170 -3.85 -1.31 -6.87
N THR A 171 -3.84 -0.46 -7.91
CA THR A 171 -5.07 0.06 -8.56
C THR A 171 -5.80 -1.03 -9.34
N GLY A 172 -5.05 -1.92 -10.00
CA GLY A 172 -5.57 -2.86 -10.99
C GLY A 172 -5.84 -2.24 -12.36
N LEU A 173 -5.29 -1.04 -12.63
CA LEU A 173 -5.44 -0.37 -13.92
C LEU A 173 -4.47 -0.91 -14.98
N ASP A 174 -3.30 -1.42 -14.58
CA ASP A 174 -2.29 -1.92 -15.52
C ASP A 174 -2.72 -3.27 -16.14
N PRO A 175 -2.92 -3.35 -17.46
CA PRO A 175 -3.23 -4.61 -18.13
C PRO A 175 -2.11 -5.65 -18.04
N ALA A 176 -0.85 -5.24 -17.82
CA ALA A 176 0.28 -6.15 -17.65
C ALA A 176 0.21 -6.91 -16.31
N GLU A 177 -0.52 -6.40 -15.32
CA GLU A 177 -0.81 -7.07 -14.05
C GLU A 177 -2.00 -8.05 -14.14
N ARG A 178 -2.38 -8.49 -15.34
CA ARG A 178 -3.48 -9.46 -15.50
C ARG A 178 -2.94 -10.85 -15.79
N LEU A 179 -3.50 -11.84 -15.10
CA LEU A 179 -3.25 -13.25 -15.40
C LEU A 179 -4.51 -13.84 -16.03
N LYS A 180 -4.36 -14.38 -17.26
CA LYS A 180 -5.48 -14.90 -18.06
C LYS A 180 -6.62 -13.87 -18.26
N GLY A 181 -6.26 -12.60 -18.39
CA GLY A 181 -7.21 -11.49 -18.55
C GLY A 181 -7.83 -10.97 -17.25
N GLU A 182 -7.54 -11.61 -16.11
CA GLU A 182 -8.08 -11.25 -14.79
C GLU A 182 -7.02 -10.52 -13.96
N GLY A 183 -7.35 -9.34 -13.42
CA GLY A 183 -6.50 -8.63 -12.47
C GLY A 183 -6.94 -8.80 -11.02
N TRP A 184 -6.18 -8.19 -10.11
CA TRP A 184 -6.35 -8.33 -8.65
C TRP A 184 -6.34 -7.04 -7.83
N GLY A 185 -6.08 -5.89 -8.47
CA GLY A 185 -6.08 -4.59 -7.78
C GLY A 185 -7.48 -4.12 -7.38
N LEU A 186 -7.55 -2.96 -6.72
CA LEU A 186 -8.76 -2.39 -6.13
C LEU A 186 -9.95 -2.33 -7.10
N LEU A 187 -9.71 -1.99 -8.37
CA LEU A 187 -10.76 -1.95 -9.40
C LEU A 187 -11.55 -3.26 -9.46
N HIS A 188 -10.86 -4.41 -9.52
CA HIS A 188 -11.49 -5.72 -9.67
C HIS A 188 -12.30 -6.13 -8.44
N VAL A 189 -11.90 -5.69 -7.24
CA VAL A 189 -12.68 -5.88 -6.02
C VAL A 189 -13.95 -5.06 -6.08
N LEU A 190 -13.85 -3.78 -6.45
CA LEU A 190 -15.01 -2.90 -6.54
C LEU A 190 -16.02 -3.37 -7.61
N GLU A 191 -15.54 -3.90 -8.73
CA GLU A 191 -16.39 -4.47 -9.79
C GLU A 191 -17.05 -5.79 -9.39
N GLY A 192 -16.41 -6.58 -8.53
CA GLY A 192 -16.95 -7.86 -8.05
C GLY A 192 -17.94 -7.72 -6.89
N MET A 193 -18.18 -6.52 -6.38
CA MET A 193 -19.13 -6.29 -5.29
C MET A 193 -20.58 -6.48 -5.73
N LYS A 194 -21.35 -7.26 -4.96
CA LYS A 194 -22.79 -7.44 -5.14
C LYS A 194 -23.60 -6.30 -4.53
N LEU A 195 -23.11 -5.75 -3.42
CA LEU A 195 -23.70 -4.62 -2.71
C LEU A 195 -22.60 -3.60 -2.39
N PRO A 196 -22.90 -2.30 -2.31
CA PRO A 196 -21.92 -1.26 -2.01
C PRO A 196 -21.63 -1.17 -0.50
N ASP A 197 -21.28 -2.29 0.13
CA ASP A 197 -21.00 -2.38 1.58
C ASP A 197 -19.68 -3.12 1.86
N LEU A 198 -19.24 -3.05 3.12
CA LEU A 198 -17.97 -3.63 3.55
C LEU A 198 -17.94 -5.15 3.43
N ASP A 199 -19.05 -5.84 3.71
CA ASP A 199 -19.11 -7.30 3.64
C ASP A 199 -18.96 -7.81 2.21
N SER A 200 -19.59 -7.13 1.26
CA SER A 200 -19.43 -7.39 -0.16
C SER A 200 -18.03 -7.06 -0.64
N PHE A 201 -17.40 -5.99 -0.12
CA PHE A 201 -16.00 -5.66 -0.43
C PHE A 201 -15.05 -6.78 0.02
N VAL A 202 -15.18 -7.23 1.28
CA VAL A 202 -14.36 -8.33 1.83
C VAL A 202 -14.60 -9.62 1.05
N THR A 203 -15.86 -9.93 0.71
CA THR A 203 -16.19 -11.13 -0.07
C THR A 203 -15.55 -11.08 -1.45
N SER A 204 -15.68 -9.96 -2.16
CA SER A 204 -15.09 -9.79 -3.49
C SER A 204 -13.55 -9.83 -3.43
N ALA A 205 -12.94 -9.20 -2.43
CA ALA A 205 -11.49 -9.24 -2.23
C ALA A 205 -10.98 -10.69 -2.05
N LYS A 206 -11.66 -11.51 -1.25
CA LYS A 206 -11.32 -12.93 -1.09
C LYS A 206 -11.43 -13.71 -2.41
N GLU A 207 -12.49 -13.49 -3.17
CA GLU A 207 -12.71 -14.14 -4.47
C GLU A 207 -11.61 -13.75 -5.48
N VAL A 208 -11.30 -12.45 -5.57
CA VAL A 208 -10.24 -11.90 -6.43
C VAL A 208 -8.87 -12.48 -6.09
N LEU A 209 -8.50 -12.50 -4.81
CA LEU A 209 -7.22 -13.04 -4.35
C LEU A 209 -7.12 -14.56 -4.59
N THR A 210 -8.20 -15.29 -4.34
CA THR A 210 -8.27 -16.74 -4.61
C THR A 210 -8.14 -17.03 -6.11
N ARG A 211 -8.84 -16.25 -6.95
CA ARG A 211 -8.76 -16.36 -8.41
C ARG A 211 -7.35 -16.08 -8.92
N ARG A 212 -6.68 -15.03 -8.41
CA ARG A 212 -5.28 -14.73 -8.75
C ARG A 212 -4.40 -15.95 -8.53
N VAL A 213 -4.48 -16.55 -7.34
CA VAL A 213 -3.67 -17.72 -6.98
C VAL A 213 -3.98 -18.92 -7.88
N ASN A 214 -5.26 -19.20 -8.15
CA ASN A 214 -5.66 -20.29 -9.06
C ASN A 214 -5.25 -20.06 -10.52
N ASN A 215 -5.00 -18.80 -10.92
CA ASN A 215 -4.54 -18.48 -12.27
C ASN A 215 -3.03 -18.69 -12.46
N TYR A 216 -2.24 -18.83 -11.39
CA TYR A 216 -0.83 -19.22 -11.49
C TYR A 216 -0.70 -20.68 -11.89
N THR A 217 0.01 -20.93 -13.00
CA THR A 217 0.31 -22.27 -13.51
C THR A 217 1.70 -22.77 -13.13
N ASP A 218 2.59 -21.85 -12.74
CA ASP A 218 3.94 -22.15 -12.28
C ASP A 218 3.93 -22.45 -10.77
N GLU A 219 4.96 -23.15 -10.27
CA GLU A 219 5.26 -23.33 -8.83
C GLU A 219 5.52 -22.01 -8.06
N ARG A 220 5.21 -20.85 -8.63
CA ARG A 220 5.42 -19.54 -8.00
C ARG A 220 4.49 -19.34 -6.81
N ASN A 221 5.07 -19.55 -5.62
CA ASN A 221 5.06 -18.79 -4.35
C ASN A 221 3.81 -18.04 -3.83
N ASP A 222 2.74 -17.78 -4.59
CA ASP A 222 1.60 -17.00 -4.10
C ASP A 222 0.65 -17.83 -3.21
N LEU A 223 0.60 -19.16 -3.41
CA LEU A 223 -0.19 -20.08 -2.58
C LEU A 223 0.15 -19.95 -1.09
N SER A 224 1.43 -19.80 -0.74
CA SER A 224 1.86 -19.67 0.66
C SER A 224 1.40 -18.37 1.33
N PHE A 225 1.00 -17.37 0.54
CA PHE A 225 0.54 -16.09 1.07
C PHE A 225 -0.99 -15.96 1.15
N LEU A 226 -1.74 -16.83 0.45
CA LEU A 226 -3.19 -16.71 0.34
C LEU A 226 -3.86 -16.64 1.73
N ASP A 227 -3.51 -17.54 2.64
CA ASP A 227 -4.09 -17.54 4.00
C ASP A 227 -3.84 -16.21 4.74
N GLY A 228 -2.64 -15.65 4.61
CA GLY A 228 -2.29 -14.35 5.17
C GLY A 228 -3.09 -13.21 4.54
N TRP A 229 -3.28 -13.26 3.21
CA TRP A 229 -4.06 -12.27 2.47
C TRP A 229 -5.54 -12.33 2.84
N ILE A 230 -6.11 -13.54 2.96
CA ILE A 230 -7.49 -13.74 3.38
C ILE A 230 -7.68 -13.23 4.81
N LYS A 231 -6.77 -13.54 5.73
CA LYS A 231 -6.81 -13.02 7.10
C LYS A 231 -6.75 -11.49 7.16
N ARG A 232 -5.92 -10.86 6.31
CA ARG A 232 -5.82 -9.40 6.21
C ARG A 232 -7.15 -8.78 5.81
N VAL A 233 -7.78 -9.28 4.74
CA VAL A 233 -9.07 -8.72 4.26
C VAL A 233 -10.23 -9.04 5.20
N GLU A 234 -10.21 -10.18 5.91
CA GLU A 234 -11.20 -10.48 6.95
C GLU A 234 -11.13 -9.52 8.14
N GLY A 235 -9.93 -9.01 8.45
CA GLY A 235 -9.69 -8.02 9.51
C GLY A 235 -10.19 -6.60 9.19
N TYR A 236 -10.83 -6.37 8.05
CA TYR A 236 -11.47 -5.09 7.74
C TYR A 236 -12.79 -4.87 8.49
N ARG A 237 -13.45 -5.96 8.90
CA ARG A 237 -14.70 -5.92 9.68
C ARG A 237 -14.50 -5.40 11.10
#